data_AF-A0A358CV65-F1
#
_entry.id   AF-A0A358CV65-F1
#
_cell.length_a   1.000
_cell.length_b   1.000
_cell.length_c   1.000
_cell.angle_alpha   90.00
_cell.angle_beta   90.00
_cell.angle_gamma   90.00
#
_symmetry.space_group_name_H-M   'P 1'
#
loop_
_entity.id
_entity.type
_entity.pdbx_description
1 polymer ?
#
loop_
_entity_poly.entity_id
_entity_poly.type
_entity_poly.pdbx_seq_one_letter_code
_entity_poly.pdbx_strand_id
1 'polypeptide(L)'
;MNECWLLQTDRFLVGTITSVSWFGGDAMKKRPGRRKRQFSKKSTSLTVEFLERRVVLNADPTGSVLITGSPFEGQALTASNNIADADGLGPIAYQWKSDSNPIPDATSPTYVLQDSDVGKVISVVATYTDLLGTEEVVRSQPTAAIESSSPPVRQSSAVSYSPEYTSINGRTFGYYVPESYDPSTPTPLLFMFHGAGGNSSEQS
;
A
#
# COMPACT_ATOMS: atom_id res chain seq x y z
N MET A 1 41.12 51.56 -7.42
CA MET A 1 40.78 50.95 -8.73
C MET A 1 41.87 49.96 -9.05
N ASN A 2 41.48 48.68 -9.17
CA ASN A 2 42.07 47.60 -9.97
C ASN A 2 41.84 46.26 -9.26
N GLU A 3 40.59 45.77 -9.38
CA GLU A 3 40.25 44.39 -9.06
C GLU A 3 40.53 43.52 -10.29
N CYS A 4 41.24 42.41 -10.09
CA CYS A 4 41.51 41.43 -11.13
C CYS A 4 40.61 40.22 -10.87
N TRP A 5 39.62 40.03 -11.73
CA TRP A 5 38.69 38.90 -11.68
C TRP A 5 39.39 37.62 -12.13
N LEU A 6 39.37 36.58 -11.30
CA LEU A 6 39.62 35.20 -11.71
C LEU A 6 38.29 34.44 -11.59
N LEU A 7 37.56 34.40 -12.71
CA LEU A 7 36.42 33.51 -12.89
C LEU A 7 36.96 32.09 -13.10
N GLN A 8 36.78 31.22 -12.12
CA GLN A 8 36.82 29.78 -12.37
C GLN A 8 35.94 29.02 -11.35
N THR A 9 34.73 28.70 -11.81
CA THR A 9 33.83 27.60 -11.42
C THR A 9 33.87 27.10 -9.97
N ASP A 10 32.79 27.40 -9.25
CA ASP A 10 32.28 26.77 -8.01
C ASP A 10 33.06 25.56 -7.51
N ARG A 11 34.01 25.81 -6.63
CA ARG A 11 34.30 24.93 -5.49
C ARG A 11 34.63 25.81 -4.29
N PHE A 12 33.73 25.84 -3.32
CA PHE A 12 33.98 26.44 -2.01
C PHE A 12 35.16 25.71 -1.34
N LEU A 13 36.34 26.30 -1.43
CA LEU A 13 37.51 25.95 -0.63
C LEU A 13 37.30 26.51 0.79
N VAL A 14 36.85 25.67 1.71
CA VAL A 14 37.00 25.97 3.14
C VAL A 14 38.33 25.37 3.58
N GLY A 15 39.39 26.17 3.54
CA GLY A 15 40.70 25.81 4.05
C GLY A 15 41.49 27.07 4.44
N THR A 16 42.05 27.09 5.63
CA THR A 16 42.93 28.18 6.10
C THR A 16 44.24 28.17 5.32
N ILE A 17 44.48 29.22 4.53
CA ILE A 17 45.76 29.44 3.85
C ILE A 17 46.77 29.95 4.89
N THR A 18 47.77 29.14 5.27
CA THR A 18 48.78 29.53 6.27
C THR A 18 50.07 30.12 5.70
N SER A 19 50.21 30.32 4.39
CA SER A 19 51.29 31.16 3.85
C SER A 19 51.10 31.49 2.37
N VAL A 20 51.24 32.77 2.00
CA VAL A 20 51.46 33.24 0.63
C VAL A 20 52.85 33.85 0.58
N SER A 21 53.79 33.21 -0.11
CA SER A 21 55.15 33.72 -0.30
C SER A 21 55.25 34.50 -1.61
N TRP A 22 55.52 35.80 -1.52
CA TRP A 22 55.72 36.70 -2.65
C TRP A 22 57.14 36.54 -3.23
N PHE A 23 57.29 36.47 -4.55
CA PHE A 23 58.59 36.68 -5.21
C PHE A 23 58.51 37.95 -6.06
N GLY A 24 59.08 39.04 -5.54
CA GLY A 24 59.27 40.27 -6.30
C GLY A 24 60.25 40.03 -7.44
N GLY A 25 59.78 40.21 -8.67
CA GLY A 25 60.62 40.23 -9.85
C GLY A 25 61.26 41.60 -9.99
N ASP A 26 62.58 41.69 -9.79
CA ASP A 26 63.37 42.86 -10.16
C ASP A 26 64.40 42.52 -11.23
N ALA A 27 64.49 43.40 -12.23
CA ALA A 27 65.26 43.25 -13.44
C ALA A 27 66.77 43.06 -13.19
N MET A 28 67.34 42.02 -13.81
CA MET A 28 68.71 41.58 -13.61
C MET A 28 69.73 42.45 -14.38
N LYS A 29 70.28 43.48 -13.75
CA LYS A 29 71.44 44.24 -14.28
C LYS A 29 72.74 43.49 -13.95
N LYS A 30 73.36 42.85 -14.95
CA LYS A 30 74.56 42.00 -14.77
C LYS A 30 75.78 42.84 -14.36
N ARG A 31 76.30 42.59 -13.15
CA ARG A 31 77.64 43.03 -12.70
C ARG A 31 78.58 41.81 -12.70
N PRO A 32 79.77 41.88 -13.32
CA PRO A 32 80.70 40.75 -13.35
C PRO A 32 81.45 40.65 -12.00
N GLY A 33 81.58 39.42 -11.46
CA GLY A 33 82.48 39.14 -10.33
C GLY A 33 81.87 38.64 -9.00
N ARG A 34 80.67 38.03 -8.98
CA ARG A 34 80.18 37.33 -7.77
C ARG A 34 79.86 35.86 -8.04
N ARG A 35 80.38 34.98 -7.17
CA ARG A 35 80.13 33.53 -7.16
C ARG A 35 78.63 33.25 -7.24
N LYS A 36 78.22 32.42 -8.21
CA LYS A 36 76.83 31.96 -8.35
C LYS A 36 76.46 31.19 -7.08
N ARG A 37 75.60 31.75 -6.22
CA ARG A 37 74.97 30.99 -5.14
C ARG A 37 73.81 30.22 -5.75
N GLN A 38 73.96 28.91 -5.82
CA GLN A 38 72.90 28.00 -6.24
C GLN A 38 71.88 27.95 -5.10
N PHE A 39 70.78 28.70 -5.26
CA PHE A 39 69.64 28.57 -4.36
C PHE A 39 68.95 27.26 -4.69
N SER A 40 69.11 26.27 -3.80
CA SER A 40 68.35 25.03 -3.84
C SER A 40 66.87 25.38 -3.73
N LYS A 41 66.08 25.07 -4.76
CA LYS A 41 64.62 25.13 -4.71
C LYS A 41 64.17 24.00 -3.80
N LYS A 42 63.93 24.29 -2.52
CA LYS A 42 63.21 23.36 -1.65
C LYS A 42 61.74 23.38 -2.09
N SER A 43 61.36 22.40 -2.90
CA SER A 43 59.96 22.13 -3.20
C SER A 43 59.38 21.40 -2.01
N THR A 44 58.62 22.11 -1.17
CA THR A 44 57.83 21.48 -0.12
C THR A 44 56.53 21.02 -0.76
N SER A 45 56.36 19.71 -0.95
CA SER A 45 55.08 19.16 -1.37
C SER A 45 54.07 19.36 -0.25
N LEU A 46 52.95 20.03 -0.55
CA LEU A 46 51.77 20.05 0.29
C LEU A 46 50.90 18.88 -0.14
N THR A 47 50.80 17.86 0.72
CA THR A 47 49.78 16.82 0.54
C THR A 47 48.44 17.44 0.94
N VAL A 48 47.57 17.66 -0.04
CA VAL A 48 46.18 18.00 0.23
C VAL A 48 45.48 16.68 0.50
N GLU A 49 45.23 16.38 1.78
CA GLU A 49 44.34 15.29 2.18
C GLU A 49 42.92 15.69 1.76
N PHE A 50 42.53 15.27 0.57
CA PHE A 50 41.14 15.35 0.17
C PHE A 50 40.42 14.27 0.97
N LEU A 51 39.86 14.64 2.12
CA LEU A 51 38.83 13.83 2.77
C LEU A 51 37.72 13.69 1.73
N GLU A 52 37.71 12.56 1.02
CA GLU A 52 36.61 12.20 0.15
C GLU A 52 35.37 12.14 1.03
N ARG A 53 34.64 13.26 1.07
CA ARG A 53 33.28 13.27 1.59
C ARG A 53 32.49 12.45 0.59
N ARG A 54 32.51 11.12 0.77
CA ARG A 54 31.65 10.20 0.04
C ARG A 54 30.23 10.62 0.36
N VAL A 55 29.59 11.31 -0.58
CA VAL A 55 28.16 11.53 -0.53
C VAL A 55 27.56 10.16 -0.78
N VAL A 56 27.09 9.51 0.28
CA VAL A 56 26.31 8.29 0.15
C VAL A 56 24.92 8.73 -0.29
N LEU A 57 24.55 8.36 -1.51
CA LEU A 57 23.24 8.62 -2.08
C LEU A 57 22.35 7.43 -1.76
N ASN A 58 21.13 7.70 -1.30
CA ASN A 58 20.11 6.69 -1.08
C ASN A 58 19.75 5.92 -2.36
N ALA A 59 19.66 4.61 -2.28
CA ALA A 59 19.21 3.70 -3.31
C ALA A 59 17.72 3.41 -3.11
N ASP A 60 16.97 3.33 -4.22
CA ASP A 60 15.55 2.98 -4.15
C ASP A 60 15.36 1.49 -3.81
N PRO A 61 14.29 1.12 -3.08
CA PRO A 61 13.90 -0.27 -2.86
C PRO A 61 13.68 -1.03 -4.17
N THR A 62 14.00 -2.32 -4.13
CA THR A 62 13.63 -3.30 -5.16
C THR A 62 12.74 -4.40 -4.59
N GLY A 63 12.10 -5.18 -5.46
CA GLY A 63 11.16 -6.23 -5.06
C GLY A 63 9.71 -5.75 -5.02
N SER A 64 8.85 -6.50 -4.31
CA SER A 64 7.42 -6.24 -4.24
C SER A 64 6.79 -6.77 -2.95
N VAL A 65 5.54 -6.33 -2.74
CA VAL A 65 4.64 -6.87 -1.71
C VAL A 65 3.52 -7.62 -2.40
N LEU A 66 3.28 -8.87 -1.99
CA LEU A 66 2.26 -9.76 -2.53
C LEU A 66 1.18 -10.00 -1.46
N ILE A 67 -0.07 -9.98 -1.91
CA ILE A 67 -1.22 -10.41 -1.11
C ILE A 67 -1.63 -11.81 -1.58
N THR A 68 -1.80 -12.74 -0.64
CA THR A 68 -2.38 -14.07 -0.86
C THR A 68 -3.59 -14.28 0.03
N GLY A 69 -4.49 -15.19 -0.35
CA GLY A 69 -5.75 -15.46 0.35
C GLY A 69 -6.94 -15.40 -0.61
N SER A 70 -8.12 -15.76 -0.10
CA SER A 70 -9.35 -15.71 -0.89
C SER A 70 -10.11 -14.40 -0.62
N PRO A 71 -10.58 -13.68 -1.64
CA PRO A 71 -11.24 -12.38 -1.47
C PRO A 71 -12.71 -12.53 -1.07
N PHE A 72 -12.99 -13.31 -0.02
CA PHE A 72 -14.33 -13.46 0.54
C PHE A 72 -14.35 -12.89 1.96
N GLU A 73 -15.47 -12.26 2.32
CA GLU A 73 -15.77 -11.83 3.69
C GLU A 73 -15.43 -12.94 4.71
N GLY A 74 -14.79 -12.56 5.81
CA GLY A 74 -14.37 -13.47 6.87
C GLY A 74 -13.12 -14.31 6.56
N GLN A 75 -12.59 -14.28 5.33
CA GLN A 75 -11.33 -14.92 4.99
C GLN A 75 -10.12 -14.04 5.34
N ALA A 76 -9.00 -14.69 5.62
CA ALA A 76 -7.74 -14.00 5.89
C ALA A 76 -6.96 -13.76 4.59
N LEU A 77 -6.52 -12.51 4.41
CA LEU A 77 -5.47 -12.13 3.48
C LEU A 77 -4.13 -12.10 4.21
N THR A 78 -3.06 -12.48 3.53
CA THR A 78 -1.68 -12.51 4.05
C THR A 78 -0.78 -11.70 3.15
N ALA A 79 -0.02 -10.78 3.74
CA ALA A 79 1.02 -10.02 3.09
C ALA A 79 2.36 -10.76 3.19
N SER A 80 3.04 -10.89 2.06
CA SER A 80 4.44 -11.34 1.98
C SER A 80 5.23 -10.37 1.11
N ASN A 81 6.55 -10.36 1.25
CA ASN A 81 7.41 -9.47 0.48
C ASN A 81 8.74 -10.14 0.14
N ASN A 82 9.40 -9.62 -0.89
CA ASN A 82 10.79 -9.92 -1.24
C ASN A 82 11.60 -8.62 -1.39
N ILE A 83 11.31 -7.63 -0.55
CA ILE A 83 11.91 -6.29 -0.62
C ILE A 83 13.41 -6.42 -0.34
N ALA A 84 14.20 -5.71 -1.14
CA ALA A 84 15.64 -5.60 -0.96
C ALA A 84 16.09 -4.17 -1.24
N ASP A 85 17.07 -3.73 -0.45
CA ASP A 85 17.66 -2.39 -0.52
C ASP A 85 19.18 -2.51 -0.44
N ALA A 86 19.88 -1.76 -1.28
CA ALA A 86 21.34 -1.75 -1.33
C ALA A 86 21.97 -1.03 -0.13
N ASP A 87 21.26 -0.06 0.45
CA ASP A 87 21.70 0.68 1.63
C ASP A 87 21.30 -0.02 2.94
N GLY A 88 20.50 -1.08 2.82
CA GLY A 88 20.15 -1.99 3.90
C GLY A 88 18.68 -1.89 4.31
N LEU A 89 18.18 -2.94 4.94
CA LEU A 89 16.75 -3.10 5.19
C LEU A 89 16.47 -3.07 6.69
N GLY A 90 15.69 -2.09 7.14
CA GLY A 90 15.16 -2.05 8.49
C GLY A 90 13.96 -2.98 8.70
N PRO A 91 13.36 -2.97 9.91
CA PRO A 91 12.12 -3.69 10.17
C PRO A 91 11.00 -3.18 9.27
N ILE A 92 10.29 -4.10 8.62
CA ILE A 92 9.14 -3.78 7.77
C ILE A 92 7.88 -3.69 8.62
N ALA A 93 7.19 -2.56 8.53
CA ALA A 93 5.83 -2.38 9.05
C ALA A 93 4.81 -2.45 7.91
N TYR A 94 3.60 -2.92 8.22
CA TYR A 94 2.50 -2.98 7.27
C TYR A 94 1.36 -2.05 7.66
N GLN A 95 0.61 -1.60 6.65
CA GLN A 95 -0.68 -0.95 6.82
C GLN A 95 -1.61 -1.43 5.71
N TRP A 96 -2.69 -2.12 6.09
CA TRP A 96 -3.75 -2.53 5.17
C TRP A 96 -4.64 -1.35 4.81
N LYS A 97 -5.17 -1.37 3.58
CA LYS A 97 -5.98 -0.30 3.02
C LYS A 97 -7.21 -0.86 2.29
N SER A 98 -8.35 -0.20 2.49
CA SER A 98 -9.63 -0.48 1.82
C SER A 98 -9.96 0.72 0.91
N ASP A 99 -10.09 0.50 -0.40
CA ASP A 99 -10.24 1.56 -1.41
C ASP A 99 -9.25 2.74 -1.24
N SER A 100 -7.99 2.42 -0.98
CA SER A 100 -6.91 3.39 -0.74
C SER A 100 -6.98 4.18 0.58
N ASN A 101 -7.94 3.90 1.47
CA ASN A 101 -7.96 4.45 2.83
C ASN A 101 -7.33 3.45 3.82
N PRO A 102 -6.49 3.91 4.78
CA PRO A 102 -5.93 3.02 5.78
C PRO A 102 -7.04 2.44 6.67
N ILE A 103 -6.95 1.13 6.90
CA ILE A 103 -7.83 0.43 7.85
C ILE A 103 -7.21 0.59 9.24
N PRO A 104 -7.91 1.21 10.21
CA PRO A 104 -7.36 1.43 11.55
C PRO A 104 -6.84 0.14 12.18
N ASP A 105 -5.67 0.22 12.82
CA ASP A 105 -5.01 -0.86 13.56
C ASP A 105 -4.63 -2.12 12.74
N ALA A 106 -4.90 -2.14 11.44
CA ALA A 106 -4.56 -3.24 10.55
C ALA A 106 -3.08 -3.18 10.12
N THR A 107 -2.18 -3.52 11.06
CA THR A 107 -0.72 -3.51 10.88
C THR A 107 -0.07 -4.90 10.90
N SER A 108 -0.86 -5.93 11.22
CA SER A 108 -0.42 -7.33 11.17
C SER A 108 -0.12 -7.78 9.74
N PRO A 109 0.81 -8.74 9.52
CA PRO A 109 1.01 -9.38 8.22
C PRO A 109 -0.24 -10.08 7.68
N THR A 110 -1.22 -10.38 8.55
CA THR A 110 -2.51 -10.95 8.18
C THR A 110 -3.65 -9.99 8.47
N TYR A 111 -4.66 -9.97 7.60
CA TYR A 111 -5.88 -9.19 7.77
C TYR A 111 -7.10 -10.05 7.45
N VAL A 112 -8.04 -10.12 8.39
CA VAL A 112 -9.31 -10.83 8.19
C VAL A 112 -10.31 -9.86 7.58
N LEU A 113 -10.84 -10.20 6.41
CA LEU A 113 -11.81 -9.40 5.67
C LEU A 113 -13.09 -9.21 6.47
N GLN A 114 -13.56 -7.97 6.57
CA GLN A 114 -14.78 -7.60 7.29
C GLN A 114 -15.94 -7.39 6.31
N ASP A 115 -17.18 -7.38 6.81
CA ASP A 115 -18.38 -7.03 6.02
C ASP A 115 -18.24 -5.65 5.35
N SER A 116 -17.61 -4.69 6.03
CA SER A 116 -17.36 -3.34 5.51
C SER A 116 -16.40 -3.28 4.31
N ASP A 117 -15.68 -4.38 4.02
CA ASP A 117 -14.77 -4.50 2.88
C ASP A 117 -15.46 -5.07 1.63
N VAL A 118 -16.67 -5.63 1.76
CA VAL A 118 -17.42 -6.20 0.64
C VAL A 118 -17.62 -5.15 -0.46
N GLY A 119 -17.33 -5.56 -1.70
CA GLY A 119 -17.40 -4.72 -2.89
C GLY A 119 -16.20 -3.79 -3.08
N LYS A 120 -15.27 -3.72 -2.12
CA LYS A 120 -14.07 -2.88 -2.18
C LYS A 120 -12.85 -3.68 -2.58
N VAL A 121 -11.78 -2.98 -2.94
CA VAL A 121 -10.46 -3.61 -3.14
C VAL A 121 -9.57 -3.42 -1.93
N ILE A 122 -8.80 -4.45 -1.60
CA ILE A 122 -7.83 -4.40 -0.51
C ILE A 122 -6.43 -4.31 -1.06
N SER A 123 -5.60 -3.48 -0.43
CA SER A 123 -4.17 -3.34 -0.73
C SER A 123 -3.39 -3.22 0.57
N VAL A 124 -2.07 -3.46 0.53
CA VAL A 124 -1.19 -3.29 1.68
C VAL A 124 0.01 -2.42 1.30
N VAL A 125 0.42 -1.57 2.23
CA VAL A 125 1.64 -0.76 2.12
C VAL A 125 2.65 -1.29 3.12
N ALA A 126 3.85 -1.56 2.65
CA ALA A 126 5.01 -1.87 3.47
C ALA A 126 5.90 -0.62 3.60
N THR A 127 6.28 -0.28 4.82
CA THR A 127 7.17 0.85 5.13
C THR A 127 8.35 0.37 5.96
N TYR A 128 9.54 0.89 5.69
CA TYR A 128 10.73 0.64 6.51
C TYR A 128 11.65 1.85 6.49
N THR A 129 12.61 1.88 7.42
CA THR A 129 13.72 2.84 7.39
C THR A 129 15.01 2.09 7.08
N ASP A 130 15.76 2.54 6.08
CA ASP A 130 17.04 1.92 5.70
C ASP A 130 18.15 2.23 6.73
N LEU A 131 19.39 1.79 6.47
CA LEU A 131 20.51 2.05 7.39
C LEU A 131 21.09 3.47 7.26
N LEU A 132 20.66 4.25 6.26
CA LEU A 132 21.01 5.66 6.11
C LEU A 132 19.99 6.59 6.77
N GLY A 133 18.87 6.06 7.24
CA GLY A 133 17.81 6.79 7.91
C GLY A 133 16.72 7.31 6.98
N THR A 134 16.67 6.85 5.74
CA THR A 134 15.63 7.17 4.76
C THR A 134 14.41 6.28 4.96
N GLU A 135 13.22 6.88 4.95
CA GLU A 135 11.95 6.14 4.98
C GLU A 135 11.54 5.71 3.58
N GLU A 136 11.34 4.42 3.40
CA GLU A 136 11.01 3.79 2.13
C GLU A 136 9.63 3.16 2.15
N VAL A 137 8.95 3.17 0.99
CA VAL A 137 7.55 2.75 0.86
C VAL A 137 7.33 1.87 -0.37
N VAL A 138 6.88 0.63 -0.14
CA VAL A 138 6.54 -0.33 -1.20
C VAL A 138 5.06 -0.72 -1.09
N ARG A 139 4.35 -0.75 -2.23
CA ARG A 139 2.90 -1.04 -2.28
C ARG A 139 2.62 -2.35 -2.99
N SER A 140 1.61 -3.08 -2.52
CA SER A 140 1.10 -4.24 -3.24
C SER A 140 0.22 -3.83 -4.43
N GLN A 141 -0.03 -4.78 -5.32
CA GLN A 141 -1.22 -4.68 -6.18
C GLN A 141 -2.50 -4.85 -5.34
N PRO A 142 -3.61 -4.19 -5.72
CA PRO A 142 -4.89 -4.40 -5.07
C PRO A 142 -5.46 -5.79 -5.39
N THR A 143 -6.26 -6.34 -4.50
CA THR A 143 -7.03 -7.57 -4.73
C THR A 143 -8.15 -7.32 -5.76
N ALA A 144 -8.81 -8.40 -6.19
CA ALA A 144 -10.16 -8.30 -6.73
C ALA A 144 -11.11 -7.70 -5.66
N ALA A 145 -12.28 -7.25 -6.11
CA ALA A 145 -13.33 -6.79 -5.20
C ALA A 145 -13.72 -7.93 -4.25
N ILE A 146 -13.89 -7.62 -2.97
CA ILE A 146 -14.23 -8.62 -1.95
C ILE A 146 -15.69 -9.05 -2.12
N GLU A 147 -15.92 -10.36 -2.11
CA GLU A 147 -17.25 -10.96 -2.23
C GLU A 147 -17.81 -11.33 -0.85
N SER A 148 -19.12 -11.20 -0.67
CA SER A 148 -19.80 -11.71 0.53
C SER A 148 -19.72 -13.23 0.60
N SER A 149 -19.56 -13.76 1.80
CA SER A 149 -19.54 -15.22 2.02
C SER A 149 -20.92 -15.86 1.99
N SER A 150 -21.99 -15.07 2.08
CA SER A 150 -23.37 -15.55 2.02
C SER A 150 -23.85 -15.76 0.57
N PRO A 151 -24.56 -16.86 0.26
CA PRO A 151 -25.27 -16.95 -1.02
C PRO A 151 -26.25 -15.78 -1.13
N PRO A 152 -26.46 -15.20 -2.33
CA PRO A 152 -27.41 -14.12 -2.51
C PRO A 152 -28.76 -14.60 -2.00
N VAL A 153 -29.32 -13.93 -0.99
CA VAL A 153 -30.73 -14.11 -0.64
C VAL A 153 -31.49 -13.66 -1.87
N ARG A 154 -31.86 -14.62 -2.74
CA ARG A 154 -32.95 -14.39 -3.66
C ARG A 154 -34.12 -14.05 -2.76
N GLN A 155 -34.50 -12.76 -2.68
CA GLN A 155 -35.85 -12.41 -2.29
C GLN A 155 -36.71 -13.31 -3.17
N SER A 156 -37.38 -14.30 -2.57
CA SER A 156 -38.39 -15.01 -3.31
C SER A 156 -39.33 -13.91 -3.76
N SER A 157 -39.37 -13.66 -5.07
CA SER A 157 -40.51 -12.99 -5.67
C SER A 157 -41.70 -13.69 -5.05
N ALA A 158 -42.47 -12.97 -4.23
CA ALA A 158 -43.63 -13.52 -3.56
C ALA A 158 -44.40 -14.27 -4.64
N VAL A 159 -44.35 -15.60 -4.59
CA VAL A 159 -44.99 -16.38 -5.63
C VAL A 159 -46.46 -16.10 -5.38
N SER A 160 -47.10 -15.49 -6.38
CA SER A 160 -48.52 -15.20 -6.36
C SER A 160 -49.27 -16.52 -6.38
N TYR A 161 -49.38 -17.17 -5.24
CA TYR A 161 -50.14 -18.39 -5.09
C TYR A 161 -51.62 -18.01 -5.14
N SER A 162 -52.33 -18.46 -6.18
CA SER A 162 -53.79 -18.41 -6.22
C SER A 162 -54.32 -19.68 -5.55
N PRO A 163 -54.82 -19.62 -4.30
CA PRO A 163 -55.41 -20.79 -3.67
C PRO A 163 -56.67 -21.19 -4.43
N GLU A 164 -56.86 -22.49 -4.66
CA GLU A 164 -58.18 -23.00 -4.97
C GLU A 164 -58.97 -23.17 -3.67
N TYR A 165 -60.28 -22.91 -3.73
CA TYR A 165 -61.18 -23.04 -2.60
C TYR A 165 -62.16 -24.19 -2.81
N THR A 166 -62.26 -25.08 -1.82
CA THR A 166 -63.32 -26.09 -1.75
C THR A 166 -64.11 -25.96 -0.46
N SER A 167 -65.37 -26.41 -0.48
CA SER A 167 -66.22 -26.41 0.71
C SER A 167 -66.56 -27.85 1.09
N ILE A 168 -66.19 -28.24 2.33
CA ILE A 168 -66.55 -29.54 2.91
C ILE A 168 -67.35 -29.27 4.19
N ASN A 169 -68.56 -29.81 4.29
CA ASN A 169 -69.45 -29.65 5.44
C ASN A 169 -69.68 -28.18 5.85
N GLY A 170 -69.82 -27.27 4.86
CA GLY A 170 -70.05 -25.85 5.08
C GLY A 170 -68.83 -25.04 5.54
N ARG A 171 -67.63 -25.65 5.57
CA ARG A 171 -66.36 -24.96 5.84
C ARG A 171 -65.58 -24.81 4.54
N THR A 172 -65.11 -23.59 4.27
CA THR A 172 -64.26 -23.27 3.12
C THR A 172 -62.80 -23.54 3.46
N PHE A 173 -62.11 -24.28 2.60
CA PHE A 173 -60.70 -24.62 2.71
C PHE A 173 -59.96 -24.09 1.50
N GLY A 174 -58.91 -23.29 1.75
CA GLY A 174 -57.91 -23.00 0.73
C GLY A 174 -56.88 -24.12 0.71
N TYR A 175 -56.59 -24.69 -0.46
CA TYR A 175 -55.50 -25.65 -0.64
C TYR A 175 -54.56 -25.20 -1.75
N TYR A 176 -53.30 -25.59 -1.63
CA TYR A 176 -52.27 -25.28 -2.60
C TYR A 176 -51.89 -26.56 -3.35
N VAL A 177 -51.98 -26.51 -4.68
CA VAL A 177 -51.46 -27.56 -5.58
C VAL A 177 -50.27 -26.96 -6.31
N PRO A 178 -49.04 -27.47 -6.08
CA PRO A 178 -47.89 -27.05 -6.87
C PRO A 178 -48.09 -27.41 -8.35
N GLU A 179 -47.58 -26.60 -9.28
CA GLU A 179 -47.61 -26.93 -10.72
C GLU A 179 -46.90 -28.25 -11.05
N SER A 180 -46.00 -28.71 -10.18
CA SER A 180 -45.32 -30.00 -10.28
C SER A 180 -46.09 -31.17 -9.66
N TYR A 181 -47.35 -30.99 -9.27
CA TYR A 181 -48.16 -32.07 -8.66
C TYR A 181 -48.60 -33.08 -9.72
N ASP A 182 -48.04 -34.28 -9.64
CA ASP A 182 -48.49 -35.44 -10.38
C ASP A 182 -49.45 -36.27 -9.52
N PRO A 183 -50.74 -36.41 -9.89
CA PRO A 183 -51.74 -37.14 -9.10
C PRO A 183 -51.45 -38.65 -8.99
N SER A 184 -50.52 -39.18 -9.77
CA SER A 184 -50.06 -40.57 -9.68
C SER A 184 -48.99 -40.80 -8.61
N THR A 185 -48.45 -39.72 -8.02
CA THR A 185 -47.42 -39.79 -6.98
C THR A 185 -48.02 -39.41 -5.62
N PRO A 186 -47.95 -40.27 -4.59
CA PRO A 186 -48.44 -39.93 -3.25
C PRO A 186 -47.46 -38.97 -2.57
N THR A 187 -47.57 -37.68 -2.89
CA THR A 187 -46.94 -36.60 -2.12
C THR A 187 -47.94 -36.06 -1.08
N PRO A 188 -47.52 -35.81 0.17
CA PRO A 188 -48.41 -35.24 1.16
C PRO A 188 -48.77 -33.80 0.78
N LEU A 189 -50.06 -33.53 0.56
CA LEU A 189 -50.56 -32.16 0.42
C LEU A 189 -50.34 -31.40 1.73
N LEU A 190 -49.69 -30.24 1.66
CA LEU A 190 -49.54 -29.35 2.81
C LEU A 190 -50.85 -28.56 2.97
N PHE A 191 -51.69 -28.98 3.92
CA PHE A 191 -52.88 -28.24 4.31
C PHE A 191 -52.49 -27.08 5.23
N MET A 192 -52.78 -25.83 4.84
CA MET A 192 -52.59 -24.66 5.70
C MET A 192 -53.95 -24.15 6.18
N PHE A 193 -54.31 -24.44 7.42
CA PHE A 193 -55.59 -24.01 8.00
C PHE A 193 -55.57 -22.51 8.32
N HIS A 194 -56.43 -21.74 7.66
CA HIS A 194 -56.73 -20.36 8.07
C HIS A 194 -58.17 -20.36 8.57
N GLY A 195 -58.34 -20.64 9.86
CA GLY A 195 -59.66 -20.57 10.49
C GLY A 195 -60.09 -19.11 10.65
N ALA A 196 -60.85 -18.57 9.70
CA ALA A 196 -61.66 -17.39 9.95
C ALA A 196 -62.88 -17.83 10.76
N GLY A 197 -62.85 -17.58 12.08
CA GLY A 197 -64.01 -17.75 12.94
C GLY A 197 -65.16 -16.87 12.43
N GLY A 198 -66.26 -17.52 12.05
CA GLY A 198 -67.46 -16.84 11.59
C GLY A 198 -68.07 -16.00 12.71
N ASN A 199 -68.36 -14.73 12.39
CA ASN A 199 -69.18 -13.87 13.21
C ASN A 199 -70.65 -14.22 12.92
N SER A 200 -71.33 -14.90 13.84
CA SER A 200 -72.78 -15.11 13.78
C SER A 200 -73.47 -13.90 14.42
N SER A 201 -73.83 -12.90 13.64
CA SER A 201 -74.83 -11.91 14.07
C SER A 201 -76.23 -12.50 13.86
N GLU A 202 -76.87 -12.87 14.97
CA GLU A 202 -78.31 -13.13 15.05
C GLU A 202 -79.08 -11.90 14.54
N GLN A 203 -79.96 -12.12 13.56
CA GLN A 203 -81.09 -11.23 13.32
C GLN A 203 -82.25 -11.69 14.21
N SER A 204 -82.74 -10.78 15.06
CA SER A 204 -84.11 -10.72 15.54
C SER A 204 -84.53 -9.26 15.56
#